data_AF-A0A2P4ZLG0-F1
#
_entry.id   AF-A0A2P4ZLG0-F1
#
_cell.length_a   1.000
_cell.length_b   1.000
_cell.length_c   1.000
_cell.angle_alpha   90.00
_cell.angle_beta   90.00
_cell.angle_gamma   90.00
#
_symmetry.space_group_name_H-M   'P 1'
#
loop_
_entity.id
_entity.type
_entity.pdbx_description
1 polymer ?
#
loop_
_entity_poly.entity_id
_entity_poly.type
_entity_poly.pdbx_seq_one_letter_code
_entity_poly.pdbx_strand_id
1 'polypeptide(L)'
;MSTFDGFIKDNILEVQQWQHGNAPWFQRGWTFQESYFSKRKLLIGDDMAYLWHEGRIESMDGMWYRSEDGAQLTLDASKSSRQNLMDQWYSMVGSYVRRRLSYEQDRLPALSGVARALATSFPDLKYLAGLWKADLHKWLLWMPETTQNYDDYIKQRQHEYIAPSWSWASRPGPVSWFLTPPPI
;
A
#
# COMPACT_ATOMS: atom_id res chain seq x y z
N MET A 1 -1.21 1.59 -42.54
CA MET A 1 -0.18 2.30 -41.75
C MET A 1 -0.88 2.98 -40.56
N SER A 2 -1.37 2.20 -39.58
CA SER A 2 -2.21 2.68 -38.46
C SER A 2 -2.04 1.87 -37.16
N THR A 3 -1.18 0.85 -37.14
CA THR A 3 -1.03 -0.07 -35.99
C THR A 3 0.00 0.40 -34.97
N PHE A 4 0.99 1.19 -35.39
CA PHE A 4 2.08 1.64 -34.52
C PHE A 4 1.62 2.69 -33.48
N ASP A 5 0.71 3.59 -33.86
CA ASP A 5 0.16 4.62 -32.95
C ASP A 5 -0.78 4.05 -31.89
N GLY A 6 -1.46 2.93 -32.18
CA GLY A 6 -2.29 2.22 -31.21
C GLY A 6 -1.42 1.57 -30.14
N PHE A 7 -0.42 0.82 -30.57
CA PHE A 7 0.51 0.11 -29.68
C PHE A 7 1.25 1.05 -28.72
N ILE A 8 1.72 2.22 -29.20
CA ILE A 8 2.37 3.21 -28.33
C ILE A 8 1.39 3.78 -27.29
N LYS A 9 0.13 4.03 -27.66
CA LYS A 9 -0.89 4.52 -26.71
C LYS A 9 -1.23 3.48 -25.66
N ASP A 10 -1.35 2.22 -26.06
CA ASP A 10 -1.68 1.11 -25.15
C ASP A 10 -0.54 0.88 -24.13
N ASN A 11 0.72 0.94 -24.57
CA ASN A 11 1.87 0.89 -23.67
C ASN A 11 1.94 2.10 -22.71
N ILE A 12 1.57 3.30 -23.16
CA ILE A 12 1.49 4.48 -22.29
C ILE A 12 0.41 4.29 -21.22
N LEU A 13 -0.77 3.77 -21.59
CA LEU A 13 -1.85 3.49 -20.66
C LEU A 13 -1.43 2.43 -19.64
N GLU A 14 -0.71 1.40 -20.07
CA GLU A 14 -0.20 0.36 -19.19
C GLU A 14 0.84 0.91 -18.21
N VAL A 15 1.82 1.68 -18.68
CA VAL A 15 2.80 2.36 -17.80
C VAL A 15 2.08 3.30 -16.82
N GLN A 16 1.05 4.02 -17.24
CA GLN A 16 0.23 4.85 -16.36
C GLN A 16 -0.52 4.02 -15.30
N GLN A 17 -1.02 2.83 -15.64
CA GLN A 17 -1.62 1.93 -14.65
C GLN A 17 -0.60 1.48 -13.60
N TRP A 18 0.63 1.20 -14.00
CA TRP A 18 1.72 0.84 -13.10
C TRP A 18 2.19 2.03 -12.24
N GLN A 19 2.18 3.24 -12.79
CA GLN A 19 2.53 4.45 -12.06
C GLN A 19 1.44 4.80 -11.05
N HIS A 20 0.18 4.90 -11.44
CA HIS A 20 -0.90 5.37 -10.56
C HIS A 20 -1.47 4.30 -9.61
N GLY A 21 -0.82 3.16 -9.44
CA GLY A 21 -1.29 2.12 -8.53
C GLY A 21 -2.56 1.39 -9.01
N ASN A 22 -2.93 1.51 -10.28
CA ASN A 22 -4.16 0.96 -10.84
C ASN A 22 -3.98 -0.46 -11.43
N ALA A 23 -2.74 -0.90 -11.62
CA ALA A 23 -2.46 -2.25 -12.13
C ALA A 23 -2.98 -3.33 -11.15
N PRO A 24 -3.44 -4.51 -11.65
CA PRO A 24 -3.93 -5.60 -10.81
C PRO A 24 -2.97 -6.05 -9.71
N TRP A 25 -1.66 -5.90 -9.94
CA TRP A 25 -0.62 -6.18 -8.95
C TRP A 25 -0.77 -5.37 -7.66
N PHE A 26 -1.17 -4.09 -7.72
CA PHE A 26 -1.37 -3.25 -6.53
C PHE A 26 -2.58 -3.66 -5.70
N GLN A 27 -3.47 -4.49 -6.23
CA GLN A 27 -4.64 -4.99 -5.52
C GLN A 27 -4.30 -6.13 -4.57
N ARG A 28 -3.09 -6.69 -4.59
CA ARG A 28 -2.71 -7.84 -3.75
C ARG A 28 -2.06 -7.37 -2.45
N GLY A 29 -2.36 -8.02 -1.32
CA GLY A 29 -1.80 -7.60 -0.02
C GLY A 29 -0.27 -7.66 0.06
N TRP A 30 0.34 -8.80 -0.29
CA TRP A 30 1.80 -8.99 -0.23
C TRP A 30 2.60 -8.07 -1.14
N THR A 31 2.00 -7.63 -2.25
CA THR A 31 2.67 -6.69 -3.16
C THR A 31 2.85 -5.31 -2.55
N PHE A 32 2.19 -5.02 -1.42
CA PHE A 32 2.46 -3.80 -0.65
C PHE A 32 3.90 -3.80 -0.17
N GLN A 33 4.31 -4.85 0.54
CA GLN A 33 5.69 -5.00 0.99
C GLN A 33 6.68 -5.01 -0.18
N GLU A 34 6.39 -5.78 -1.24
CA GLU A 34 7.24 -5.83 -2.43
C GLU A 34 7.40 -4.44 -3.08
N SER A 35 6.35 -3.62 -3.05
CA SER A 35 6.40 -2.29 -3.65
C SER A 35 7.42 -1.37 -3.01
N TYR A 36 7.62 -1.48 -1.69
CA TYR A 36 8.55 -0.65 -0.92
C TYR A 36 9.97 -1.22 -0.85
N PHE A 37 10.15 -2.55 -0.86
CA PHE A 37 11.47 -3.15 -0.69
C PHE A 37 12.16 -3.54 -1.99
N SER A 38 11.42 -3.71 -3.09
CA SER A 38 12.01 -4.09 -4.36
C SER A 38 12.55 -2.85 -5.09
N LYS A 39 13.89 -2.76 -5.17
CA LYS A 39 14.58 -1.74 -5.97
C LYS A 39 14.42 -1.96 -7.48
N ARG A 40 14.21 -3.22 -7.87
CA ARG A 40 14.03 -3.66 -9.26
C ARG A 40 12.77 -4.51 -9.36
N LYS A 41 11.95 -4.26 -10.38
CA LYS A 41 10.74 -5.04 -10.65
C LYS A 41 10.66 -5.32 -12.14
N LEU A 42 10.40 -6.57 -12.50
CA LEU A 42 9.98 -6.93 -13.85
C LEU A 42 8.46 -6.90 -13.86
N LEU A 43 7.88 -5.96 -14.60
CA LEU A 43 6.45 -5.79 -14.78
C LEU A 43 6.09 -6.43 -16.10
N ILE A 44 5.20 -7.42 -16.07
CA ILE A 44 4.72 -8.09 -17.27
C ILE A 44 3.33 -7.54 -17.54
N GLY A 45 3.23 -6.87 -18.67
CA GLY A 45 2.01 -6.36 -19.24
C GLY A 45 1.33 -7.36 -20.19
N ASP A 46 0.24 -6.93 -20.78
CA ASP A 46 -0.51 -7.75 -21.74
C ASP A 46 0.30 -7.98 -23.03
N ASP A 47 0.97 -6.94 -23.53
CA ASP A 47 1.73 -6.97 -24.79
C ASP A 47 3.23 -6.69 -24.62
N MET A 48 3.65 -6.12 -23.49
CA MET A 48 5.03 -5.69 -23.24
C MET A 48 5.48 -6.03 -21.83
N ALA A 49 6.80 -6.16 -21.63
CA ALA A 49 7.38 -6.18 -20.29
C ALA A 49 8.22 -4.94 -20.04
N TYR A 50 8.28 -4.54 -18.79
CA TYR A 50 8.95 -3.34 -18.33
C TYR A 50 9.85 -3.65 -17.15
N LEU A 51 11.07 -3.12 -17.19
CA LEU A 51 11.99 -3.11 -16.06
C LEU A 51 11.84 -1.80 -15.31
N TRP A 52 11.37 -1.87 -14.07
CA TRP A 52 11.41 -0.74 -13.15
C TRP A 52 12.72 -0.78 -12.36
N HIS A 53 13.44 0.34 -12.31
CA HIS A 53 14.57 0.56 -11.43
C HIS A 53 14.59 2.00 -10.91
N GLU A 54 14.45 2.17 -9.58
CA GLU A 54 14.62 3.47 -8.88
C GLU A 54 13.94 4.68 -9.58
N GLY A 55 12.66 4.52 -9.94
CA GLY A 55 11.85 5.60 -10.56
C GLY A 55 12.04 5.74 -12.08
N ARG A 56 12.76 4.81 -12.70
CA ARG A 56 12.86 4.67 -14.15
C ARG A 56 12.16 3.40 -14.58
N ILE A 57 11.42 3.47 -15.67
CA ILE A 57 10.78 2.32 -16.29
C ILE A 57 11.34 2.22 -17.72
N GLU A 58 11.84 1.06 -18.07
CA GLU A 58 12.34 0.74 -19.41
C GLU A 58 11.49 -0.40 -19.96
N SER A 59 10.90 -0.22 -21.15
CA SER A 59 10.21 -1.31 -21.85
C SER A 59 11.20 -2.16 -22.64
N MET A 60 10.82 -3.42 -22.90
CA MET A 60 11.68 -4.36 -23.64
C MET A 60 12.02 -3.94 -25.08
N ASP A 61 11.27 -3.02 -25.68
CA ASP A 61 11.56 -2.42 -26.99
C ASP A 61 12.52 -1.22 -26.91
N GLY A 62 13.03 -0.91 -25.71
CA GLY A 62 14.02 0.14 -25.46
C GLY A 62 13.43 1.53 -25.23
N MET A 63 12.11 1.67 -25.07
CA MET A 63 11.51 2.96 -24.67
C MET A 63 11.68 3.21 -23.17
N TRP A 64 11.86 4.49 -22.81
CA TRP A 64 12.07 4.91 -21.44
C TRP A 64 10.95 5.81 -20.95
N TYR A 65 10.48 5.54 -19.74
CA TYR A 65 9.46 6.32 -19.07
C TYR A 65 10.01 6.80 -17.72
N ARG A 66 9.88 8.11 -17.48
CA ARG A 66 10.14 8.68 -16.15
C ARG A 66 8.92 8.36 -15.29
N SER A 67 9.15 7.74 -14.13
CA SER A 67 8.09 7.64 -13.13
C SER A 67 7.79 9.04 -12.58
N GLU A 68 6.56 9.51 -12.75
CA GLU A 68 6.08 10.71 -12.02
C GLU A 68 6.03 10.45 -10.52
N ASP A 69 5.93 9.18 -10.15
CA ASP A 69 6.12 8.69 -8.80
C ASP A 69 7.62 8.63 -8.46
N GLY A 70 8.15 9.80 -8.13
CA GLY A 70 9.24 9.92 -7.15
C GLY A 70 8.89 9.33 -5.77
N ALA A 71 7.74 8.68 -5.64
CA ALA A 71 7.20 8.02 -4.47
C ALA A 71 7.52 6.51 -4.43
N GLN A 72 8.77 6.12 -4.74
CA GLN A 72 9.41 5.42 -3.63
C GLN A 72 9.35 6.44 -2.51
N LEU A 73 8.41 6.27 -1.58
CA LEU A 73 8.62 6.75 -0.22
C LEU A 73 10.00 6.21 0.09
N THR A 74 11.01 7.04 -0.12
CA THR A 74 12.33 6.76 0.34
C THR A 74 12.06 6.56 1.81
N LEU A 75 12.21 5.33 2.27
CA LEU A 75 12.30 4.99 3.69
C LEU A 75 13.59 5.64 4.26
N ASP A 76 14.02 6.76 3.69
CA ASP A 76 15.00 7.72 4.16
C ASP A 76 14.31 8.58 5.23
N ALA A 77 13.85 7.87 6.26
CA ALA A 77 13.21 8.45 7.41
C ALA A 77 14.19 9.28 8.27
N SER A 78 15.47 9.39 7.86
CA SER A 78 16.42 10.34 8.43
C SER A 78 16.15 11.79 8.01
N LYS A 79 15.29 12.04 7.01
CA LYS A 79 14.91 13.39 6.56
C LYS A 79 13.49 13.81 6.91
N SER A 80 12.66 12.89 7.43
CA SER A 80 11.28 13.18 7.79
C SER A 80 11.16 13.52 9.27
N SER A 81 10.23 14.42 9.62
CA SER A 81 9.83 14.61 11.02
C SER A 81 8.99 13.42 11.48
N ARG A 82 8.88 13.21 12.80
CA ARG A 82 8.00 12.19 13.37
C ARG A 82 6.54 12.36 12.92
N GLN A 83 6.07 13.60 12.81
CA GLN A 83 4.71 13.90 12.34
C GLN A 83 4.51 13.46 10.88
N ASN A 84 5.46 13.80 10.01
CA ASN A 84 5.41 13.38 8.60
C ASN A 84 5.37 11.85 8.48
N LEU A 85 6.09 11.12 9.34
CA LEU A 85 6.03 9.66 9.36
C LEU A 85 4.66 9.13 9.79
N MET A 86 4.01 9.76 10.77
CA MET A 86 2.66 9.37 11.18
C MET A 86 1.65 9.59 10.04
N ASP A 87 1.72 10.74 9.37
CA ASP A 87 0.85 11.07 8.24
C ASP A 87 1.10 10.12 7.05
N GLN A 88 2.37 9.80 6.78
CA GLN A 88 2.74 8.77 5.81
C GLN A 88 2.19 7.40 6.19
N TRP A 89 2.25 7.02 7.48
CA TRP A 89 1.68 5.75 7.95
C TRP A 89 0.16 5.70 7.75
N TYR A 90 -0.56 6.81 7.94
CA TYR A 90 -2.00 6.87 7.67
C TYR A 90 -2.30 6.61 6.18
N SER A 91 -1.54 7.24 5.30
CA SER A 91 -1.65 7.03 3.84
C SER A 91 -1.30 5.60 3.43
N MET A 92 -0.20 5.06 3.98
CA MET A 92 0.25 3.69 3.76
C MET A 92 -0.80 2.68 4.21
N VAL A 93 -1.32 2.79 5.43
CA VAL A 93 -2.36 1.88 5.93
C VAL A 93 -3.65 2.05 5.12
N GLY A 94 -4.06 3.28 4.82
CA GLY A 94 -5.26 3.57 4.01
C GLY A 94 -5.22 2.97 2.61
N SER A 95 -4.05 2.94 1.96
CA SER A 95 -3.87 2.25 0.68
C SER A 95 -3.77 0.73 0.84
N TYR A 96 -3.15 0.25 1.93
CA TYR A 96 -2.99 -1.17 2.22
C TYR A 96 -4.33 -1.87 2.49
N VAL A 97 -5.21 -1.27 3.31
CA VAL A 97 -6.48 -1.88 3.75
C VAL A 97 -7.48 -2.09 2.60
N ARG A 98 -7.27 -1.41 1.47
CA ARG A 98 -8.07 -1.58 0.25
C ARG A 98 -7.58 -2.72 -0.64
N ARG A 99 -6.44 -3.33 -0.31
CA ARG A 99 -5.89 -4.47 -1.06
C ARG A 99 -6.60 -5.76 -0.65
N ARG A 100 -6.73 -6.65 -1.63
CA ARG A 100 -7.28 -8.00 -1.49
C ARG A 100 -6.21 -8.92 -0.91
N LEU A 101 -6.57 -9.62 0.15
CA LEU A 101 -5.77 -10.68 0.74
C LEU A 101 -6.38 -12.02 0.34
N SER A 102 -5.53 -12.95 -0.11
CA SER A 102 -5.93 -14.34 -0.30
C SER A 102 -6.14 -15.04 1.05
N TYR A 103 -5.34 -14.67 2.04
CA TYR A 103 -5.38 -15.17 3.41
C TYR A 103 -5.40 -13.99 4.38
N GLU A 104 -6.46 -13.91 5.19
CA GLU A 104 -6.67 -12.81 6.13
C GLU A 104 -5.59 -12.73 7.23
N GLN A 105 -4.96 -13.88 7.52
CA GLN A 105 -3.85 -14.03 8.47
C GLN A 105 -2.60 -13.24 8.03
N ASP A 106 -2.46 -12.95 6.73
CA ASP A 106 -1.35 -12.18 6.18
C ASP A 106 -1.51 -10.66 6.35
N ARG A 107 -2.62 -10.19 6.94
CA ARG A 107 -2.93 -8.76 7.03
C ARG A 107 -1.88 -7.95 7.80
N LEU A 108 -1.39 -8.46 8.92
CA LEU A 108 -0.32 -7.80 9.67
C LEU A 108 1.07 -8.17 9.13
N PRO A 109 1.37 -9.46 8.83
CA PRO A 109 2.65 -9.86 8.23
C PRO A 109 3.05 -9.04 7.01
N ALA A 110 2.17 -8.87 6.02
CA ALA A 110 2.45 -8.14 4.77
C ALA A 110 2.68 -6.63 4.94
N LEU A 111 2.40 -6.07 6.12
CA LEU A 111 2.64 -4.67 6.46
C LEU A 111 3.83 -4.50 7.43
N SER A 112 4.11 -5.52 8.24
CA SER A 112 5.07 -5.48 9.34
C SER A 112 6.51 -5.17 8.91
N GLY A 113 6.91 -5.60 7.72
CA GLY A 113 8.23 -5.28 7.16
C GLY A 113 8.43 -3.78 6.98
N VAL A 114 7.43 -3.11 6.40
CA VAL A 114 7.45 -1.65 6.17
C VAL A 114 7.49 -0.89 7.49
N ALA A 115 6.69 -1.32 8.48
CA ALA A 115 6.75 -0.77 9.82
C ALA A 115 8.16 -0.87 10.42
N ARG A 116 8.78 -2.06 10.33
CA ARG A 116 10.15 -2.25 10.85
C ARG A 116 11.16 -1.32 10.19
N ALA A 117 11.07 -1.14 8.88
CA ALA A 117 11.97 -0.23 8.16
C ALA A 117 11.74 1.24 8.51
N LEU A 118 10.50 1.67 8.77
CA LEU A 118 10.23 3.02 9.26
C LEU A 118 10.75 3.25 10.69
N ALA A 119 10.67 2.22 11.54
CA ALA A 119 11.13 2.30 12.93
C ALA A 119 12.65 2.41 13.07
N THR A 120 13.45 2.07 12.04
CA THR A 120 14.92 2.20 12.13
C THR A 120 15.38 3.63 12.31
N SER A 121 14.62 4.60 11.81
CA SER A 121 14.93 6.03 11.95
C SER A 121 14.39 6.66 13.24
N PHE A 122 13.48 5.97 13.94
CA PHE A 122 12.90 6.43 15.19
C PHE A 122 12.85 5.28 16.20
N PRO A 123 13.97 5.01 16.89
CA PRO A 123 14.10 3.85 17.78
C PRO A 123 13.10 3.79 18.93
N ASP A 124 12.49 4.94 19.29
CA ASP A 124 11.47 5.05 20.32
C ASP A 124 10.05 4.66 19.83
N LEU A 125 9.86 4.51 18.52
CA LEU A 125 8.58 4.07 17.97
C LEU A 125 8.33 2.59 18.25
N LYS A 126 7.25 2.34 18.98
CA LYS A 126 6.75 0.98 19.23
C LYS A 126 5.57 0.66 18.32
N TYR A 127 5.75 -0.35 17.48
CA TYR A 127 4.69 -0.90 16.63
C TYR A 127 3.80 -1.86 17.43
N LEU A 128 2.48 -1.75 17.26
CA LEU A 128 1.44 -2.50 17.96
C LEU A 128 0.35 -2.92 16.97
N ALA A 129 0.46 -4.13 16.42
CA ALA A 129 -0.56 -4.76 15.57
C ALA A 129 -1.19 -3.79 14.53
N GLY A 130 -0.37 -3.15 13.71
CA GLY A 130 -0.82 -2.19 12.69
C GLY A 130 -0.77 -0.72 13.10
N LEU A 131 -0.50 -0.42 14.39
CA LEU A 131 -0.57 0.93 14.96
C LEU A 131 0.78 1.37 15.55
N TRP A 132 1.02 2.68 15.60
CA TRP A 132 2.13 3.25 16.36
C TRP A 132 1.69 3.62 17.77
N LYS A 133 2.46 3.22 18.78
CA LYS A 133 2.16 3.55 20.19
C LYS A 133 2.13 5.06 20.46
N ALA A 134 2.97 5.83 19.77
CA ALA A 134 3.13 7.27 19.98
C ALA A 134 1.81 8.07 19.84
N ASP A 135 0.90 7.61 18.98
CA ASP A 135 -0.41 8.24 18.73
C ASP A 135 -1.56 7.24 18.88
N LEU A 136 -1.41 6.24 19.76
CA LEU A 136 -2.34 5.12 19.84
C LEU A 136 -3.81 5.57 19.98
N HIS A 137 -4.06 6.60 20.77
CA HIS A 137 -5.40 7.18 20.94
C HIS A 137 -6.05 7.62 19.62
N LYS A 138 -5.29 8.26 18.71
CA LYS A 138 -5.77 8.64 17.37
C LYS A 138 -5.93 7.41 16.47
N TRP A 139 -4.97 6.49 16.54
CA TRP A 139 -5.00 5.25 15.77
C TRP A 139 -6.21 4.38 16.08
N LEU A 140 -6.70 4.40 17.33
CA LEU A 140 -7.89 3.66 17.77
C LEU A 140 -9.22 4.27 17.31
N LEU A 141 -9.22 5.46 16.69
CA LEU A 141 -10.41 6.11 16.12
C LEU A 141 -10.73 5.63 14.70
N TRP A 142 -10.21 4.46 14.30
CA TRP A 142 -10.49 3.88 13.00
C TRP A 142 -11.97 3.48 12.92
N MET A 143 -12.52 3.54 11.71
CA MET A 143 -13.85 3.06 11.42
C MET A 143 -13.85 2.16 10.19
N PRO A 144 -14.65 1.08 10.19
CA PRO A 144 -14.91 0.32 8.97
C PRO A 144 -15.62 1.18 7.93
N GLU A 145 -15.19 1.12 6.67
CA GLU A 145 -15.91 1.74 5.54
C GLU A 145 -17.03 0.84 4.99
N THR A 146 -17.14 -0.38 5.50
CA THR A 146 -18.13 -1.35 5.04
C THR A 146 -19.52 -1.09 5.63
N THR A 147 -20.55 -1.27 4.80
CA THR A 147 -21.96 -1.28 5.21
C THR A 147 -22.39 -2.62 5.81
N GLN A 148 -21.51 -3.63 5.82
CA GLN A 148 -21.82 -4.93 6.37
C GLN A 148 -22.11 -4.83 7.86
N ASN A 149 -23.25 -5.40 8.27
CA ASN A 149 -23.64 -5.48 9.68
C ASN A 149 -22.55 -6.22 10.48
N TYR A 150 -22.18 -5.67 11.62
CA TYR A 150 -21.21 -6.25 12.54
C TYR A 150 -21.60 -7.66 13.01
N ASP A 151 -22.89 -7.92 13.21
CA ASP A 151 -23.39 -9.22 13.66
C ASP A 151 -23.16 -10.31 12.60
N ASP A 152 -23.36 -9.97 11.33
CA ASP A 152 -23.11 -10.89 10.22
C ASP A 152 -21.61 -11.15 10.04
N TYR A 153 -20.79 -10.12 10.23
CA TYR A 153 -19.33 -10.28 10.27
C TYR A 153 -18.89 -11.26 11.37
N ILE A 154 -19.38 -11.08 12.59
CA ILE A 154 -19.00 -11.95 13.72
C ILE A 154 -19.44 -13.40 13.49
N LYS A 155 -20.62 -13.61 12.88
CA LYS A 155 -21.09 -14.97 12.51
C LYS A 155 -20.25 -15.61 11.42
N GLN A 156 -19.78 -14.83 10.45
CA GLN A 156 -18.94 -15.31 9.34
C GLN A 156 -17.48 -15.48 9.73
N ARG A 157 -17.06 -14.94 10.88
CA ARG A 157 -15.69 -15.02 11.35
C ARG A 157 -15.31 -16.49 11.52
N GLN A 158 -14.46 -16.99 10.62
CA GLN A 158 -13.75 -18.24 10.85
C GLN A 158 -12.97 -18.07 12.16
N HIS A 159 -12.95 -19.08 13.04
CA HIS A 159 -12.49 -18.99 14.43
C HIS A 159 -10.98 -18.72 14.58
N GLU A 160 -10.31 -18.29 13.52
CA GLU A 160 -8.88 -18.10 13.46
C GLU A 160 -8.49 -16.68 13.89
N TYR A 161 -7.48 -16.62 14.74
CA TYR A 161 -6.97 -15.36 15.26
C TYR A 161 -6.19 -14.61 14.18
N ILE A 162 -6.62 -13.39 13.85
CA ILE A 162 -5.92 -12.50 12.89
C ILE A 162 -5.15 -11.40 13.64
N ALA A 163 -5.84 -10.68 14.53
CA ALA A 163 -5.29 -9.55 15.25
C ALA A 163 -6.11 -9.27 16.53
N PRO A 164 -5.56 -8.51 17.50
CA PRO A 164 -6.30 -8.07 18.68
C PRO A 164 -7.54 -7.24 18.30
N SER A 165 -8.64 -7.36 19.06
CA SER A 165 -9.93 -6.72 18.76
C SER A 165 -9.90 -5.19 18.64
N TRP A 166 -8.92 -4.52 19.25
CA TRP A 166 -8.75 -3.06 19.16
C TRP A 166 -7.99 -2.61 17.90
N SER A 167 -7.36 -3.52 17.18
CA SER A 167 -6.66 -3.21 15.93
C SER A 167 -7.65 -3.18 14.77
N TRP A 168 -7.44 -2.24 13.83
CA TRP A 168 -8.16 -2.22 12.56
C TRP A 168 -8.01 -3.54 11.79
N ALA A 169 -6.87 -4.22 11.95
CA ALA A 169 -6.60 -5.47 11.25
C ALA A 169 -7.49 -6.63 11.71
N SER A 170 -8.17 -6.47 12.85
CA SER A 170 -9.10 -7.47 13.38
C SER A 170 -10.40 -7.58 12.60
N ARG A 171 -10.67 -6.65 11.67
CA ARG A 171 -11.84 -6.67 10.80
C ARG A 171 -11.40 -6.65 9.33
N PRO A 172 -11.98 -7.50 8.47
CA PRO A 172 -11.74 -7.45 7.03
C PRO A 172 -12.26 -6.18 6.37
N GLY A 173 -11.54 -5.75 5.35
CA GLY A 173 -11.91 -4.65 4.47
C GLY A 173 -11.31 -3.28 4.85
N PRO A 174 -11.68 -2.24 4.10
CA PRO A 174 -11.14 -0.90 4.26
C PRO A 174 -11.57 -0.25 5.57
N VAL A 175 -10.66 0.55 6.13
CA VAL A 175 -10.91 1.40 7.29
C VAL A 175 -10.45 2.83 7.00
N SER A 176 -11.08 3.79 7.67
CA SER A 176 -10.73 5.21 7.62
C SER A 176 -10.50 5.78 9.01
N TRP A 177 -9.81 6.93 9.07
CA TRP A 177 -9.64 7.75 10.26
C TRP A 177 -10.19 9.15 9.96
N PHE A 178 -10.91 9.76 10.90
CA PHE A 178 -11.45 11.12 10.77
C PHE A 178 -10.39 12.24 10.72
N LEU A 179 -9.10 11.91 10.60
CA LEU A 179 -8.01 12.87 10.73
C LEU A 179 -7.77 13.73 9.49
N THR A 180 -8.44 13.43 8.37
CA THR A 180 -8.56 14.41 7.29
C THR A 180 -9.67 15.40 7.66
N PRO A 181 -9.37 16.67 7.99
CA PRO A 181 -10.42 17.68 8.01
C PRO A 181 -11.12 17.66 6.64
N PRO A 182 -12.44 17.84 6.58
CA PRO A 182 -13.14 17.94 5.30
C PRO A 182 -12.46 19.04 4.46
N PRO A 183 -12.29 18.84 3.14
CA PRO A 183 -11.81 19.91 2.28
C PRO A 183 -12.76 21.11 2.43
N ILE A 184 -12.18 22.28 2.71
CA ILE A 184 -12.88 23.57 2.79
C ILE A 184 -13.27 24.00 1.38
#